data_AF-K4LHY3-F1
#
_entry.id   AF-K4LHY3-F1
#
_cell.length_a   1.000
_cell.length_b   1.000
_cell.length_c   1.000
_cell.angle_alpha   90.00
_cell.angle_beta   90.00
_cell.angle_gamma   90.00
#
_symmetry.space_group_name_H-M   'P 1'
#
loop_
_entity.id
_entity.type
_entity.pdbx_description
1 polymer ?
#
loop_
_entity_poly.entity_id
_entity_poly.type
_entity_poly.pdbx_seq_one_letter_code
_entity_poly.pdbx_strand_id
1 'polypeptide(L)'
;MKLDFLSDFEDPYLQSERGKGVFLAGVLLGYMARCQVGKEGDIKKAPLFKQIDFGRMDLKRLKRQLARVPQLISAYEGMQKHSYLINRLAAEVGRLILSGNGDLGIDGNFAFTVGFGNAASYFWKIFGKEGKEELDNEGGN
;
A
#
# COMPACT_ATOMS: atom_id res chain seq x y z
N MET A 1 1.54 -8.71 11.30
CA MET A 1 0.57 -7.83 10.62
C MET A 1 -0.77 -8.02 11.29
N LYS A 2 -1.43 -6.92 11.64
CA LYS A 2 -2.77 -6.88 12.24
C LYS A 2 -3.75 -6.47 11.14
N LEU A 3 -4.49 -7.44 10.59
CA LEU A 3 -5.44 -7.22 9.49
C LEU A 3 -6.90 -7.36 9.92
N ASP A 4 -7.16 -7.68 11.18
CA ASP A 4 -8.51 -7.98 11.70
C ASP A 4 -9.46 -6.78 11.54
N PHE A 5 -8.92 -5.56 11.62
CA PHE A 5 -9.68 -4.32 11.41
C PHE A 5 -10.32 -4.20 10.03
N LEU A 6 -9.86 -4.95 9.03
CA LEU A 6 -10.48 -4.96 7.70
C LEU A 6 -11.85 -5.63 7.71
N SER A 7 -12.11 -6.51 8.69
CA SER A 7 -13.40 -7.16 8.85
C SER A 7 -14.41 -6.26 9.58
N ASP A 8 -13.95 -5.20 10.24
CA ASP A 8 -14.80 -4.21 10.93
C ASP A 8 -15.40 -3.18 9.97
N PHE A 9 -15.01 -3.18 8.69
CA PHE A 9 -15.61 -2.29 7.70
C PHE A 9 -17.05 -2.71 7.43
N GLU A 10 -17.97 -1.73 7.44
CA GLU A 10 -19.38 -1.94 7.10
C GLU A 10 -19.58 -2.22 5.59
N ASP A 11 -18.63 -1.80 4.75
CA ASP A 11 -18.68 -1.96 3.30
C ASP A 11 -18.46 -3.44 2.89
N PRO A 12 -19.46 -4.10 2.26
CA PRO A 12 -19.36 -5.49 1.82
C PRO A 12 -18.22 -5.75 0.83
N TYR A 13 -17.87 -4.77 0.00
CA TYR A 13 -16.75 -4.89 -0.93
C TYR A 13 -15.44 -5.02 -0.15
N LEU A 14 -15.22 -4.18 0.86
CA LEU A 14 -14.03 -4.21 1.71
C LEU A 14 -13.93 -5.45 2.59
N GLN A 15 -15.03 -6.16 2.83
CA GLN A 15 -15.01 -7.44 3.54
C GLN A 15 -14.54 -8.61 2.65
N SER A 16 -14.70 -8.50 1.32
CA SER A 16 -14.24 -9.50 0.35
C SER A 16 -12.71 -9.55 0.27
N GLU A 17 -12.15 -10.73 -0.07
CA GLU A 17 -10.70 -10.86 -0.26
C GLU A 17 -10.16 -9.89 -1.31
N ARG A 18 -10.90 -9.73 -2.40
CA ARG A 18 -10.55 -8.80 -3.48
C ARG A 18 -10.52 -7.36 -2.98
N GLY A 19 -11.55 -6.92 -2.27
CA GLY A 19 -11.61 -5.54 -1.75
C GLY A 19 -10.55 -5.27 -0.70
N LYS A 20 -10.28 -6.23 0.19
CA LYS A 20 -9.14 -6.17 1.13
C LYS A 20 -7.82 -6.01 0.38
N GLY A 21 -7.61 -6.80 -0.66
CA GLY A 21 -6.42 -6.70 -1.50
C GLY A 21 -6.27 -5.32 -2.15
N VAL A 22 -7.33 -4.81 -2.76
CA VAL A 22 -7.33 -3.50 -3.43
C VAL A 22 -7.09 -2.35 -2.46
N PHE A 23 -7.74 -2.38 -1.29
CA PHE A 23 -7.51 -1.41 -0.22
C PHE A 23 -6.06 -1.42 0.27
N LEU A 24 -5.54 -2.62 0.59
CA LEU A 24 -4.17 -2.78 1.06
C LEU A 24 -3.13 -2.40 -0.02
N ALA A 25 -3.45 -2.59 -1.31
CA ALA A 25 -2.61 -2.09 -2.40
C ALA A 25 -2.56 -0.55 -2.42
N GLY A 26 -3.69 0.10 -2.14
CA GLY A 26 -3.75 1.54 -1.91
C GLY A 26 -2.82 1.96 -0.77
N VAL A 27 -2.93 1.30 0.39
CA VAL A 27 -2.06 1.56 1.55
C VAL A 27 -0.58 1.38 1.21
N LEU A 28 -0.22 0.28 0.54
CA LEU A 28 1.15 0.00 0.14
C LEU A 28 1.71 1.08 -0.80
N LEU A 29 1.02 1.35 -1.90
CA LEU A 29 1.49 2.31 -2.90
C LEU A 29 1.46 3.75 -2.36
N GLY A 30 0.51 4.10 -1.51
CA GLY A 30 0.46 5.41 -0.84
C GLY A 30 1.62 5.59 0.14
N TYR A 31 1.96 4.55 0.90
CA TYR A 31 3.10 4.61 1.84
C TYR A 31 4.41 4.76 1.08
N MET A 32 4.59 3.98 0.00
CA MET A 32 5.74 4.13 -0.88
C MET A 32 5.80 5.53 -1.51
N ALA A 33 4.70 6.05 -2.03
CA ALA A 33 4.66 7.42 -2.56
C ALA A 33 5.08 8.46 -1.50
N ARG A 34 4.69 8.26 -0.24
CA ARG A 34 5.14 9.10 0.88
C ARG A 34 6.65 8.99 1.12
N CYS A 35 7.21 7.78 1.08
CA CYS A 35 8.66 7.57 1.18
C CYS A 35 9.45 8.28 0.07
N GLN A 36 8.87 8.51 -1.12
CA GLN A 36 9.54 9.23 -2.22
C GLN A 36 9.70 10.73 -1.98
N VAL A 37 8.85 11.33 -1.14
CA VAL A 37 8.84 12.78 -0.90
C VAL A 37 9.19 13.17 0.54
N GLY A 38 9.26 12.19 1.44
CA GLY A 38 9.55 12.40 2.86
C GLY A 38 8.34 12.86 3.69
N LYS A 39 8.56 13.07 5.00
CA LYS A 39 7.49 13.37 5.98
C LYS A 39 6.79 14.71 5.76
N GLU A 40 7.45 15.69 5.15
CA GLU A 40 6.90 17.04 4.92
C GLU A 40 6.66 17.35 3.44
N GLY A 41 7.07 16.44 2.54
CA GLY A 41 6.91 16.63 1.11
C GLY A 41 5.46 16.52 0.66
N ASP A 42 5.10 17.25 -0.39
CA ASP A 42 3.81 17.12 -1.06
C ASP A 42 3.76 15.79 -1.83
N ILE A 43 2.84 14.90 -1.46
CA ILE A 43 2.65 13.60 -2.11
C ILE A 43 2.35 13.71 -3.61
N LYS A 44 1.77 14.82 -4.07
CA LYS A 44 1.52 15.06 -5.50
C LYS A 44 2.80 15.17 -6.32
N LYS A 45 3.93 15.45 -5.67
CA LYS A 45 5.25 15.50 -6.32
C LYS A 45 5.87 14.10 -6.47
N ALA A 46 5.38 13.09 -5.76
CA ALA A 46 5.91 11.73 -5.80
C ALA A 46 5.78 11.14 -7.22
N PRO A 47 6.86 10.58 -7.80
CA PRO A 47 6.79 9.91 -9.09
C PRO A 47 5.71 8.82 -9.16
N LEU A 48 5.51 8.07 -8.07
CA LEU A 48 4.48 7.03 -8.00
C LEU A 48 3.08 7.62 -8.06
N PHE A 49 2.81 8.73 -7.35
CA PHE A 49 1.51 9.41 -7.38
C PHE A 49 1.11 9.81 -8.81
N LYS A 50 2.05 10.35 -9.58
CA LYS A 50 1.82 10.79 -10.97
C LYS A 50 1.54 9.64 -11.95
N GLN A 51 1.83 8.40 -11.56
CA GLN A 51 1.65 7.21 -12.38
C GLN A 51 0.34 6.46 -12.06
N ILE A 52 -0.43 6.94 -11.08
CA ILE A 52 -1.70 6.36 -10.66
C ILE A 52 -2.85 7.13 -11.28
N ASP A 53 -3.70 6.42 -12.03
CA ASP A 53 -4.96 6.96 -12.54
C ASP A 53 -6.07 6.74 -11.51
N PHE A 54 -6.17 7.64 -10.53
CA PHE A 54 -7.20 7.59 -9.50
C PHE A 54 -8.61 7.59 -10.14
N GLY A 55 -9.51 6.75 -9.62
CA GLY A 55 -10.87 6.63 -10.13
C GLY A 55 -11.02 5.80 -11.42
N ARG A 56 -9.91 5.37 -12.05
CA ARG A 56 -9.90 4.56 -13.27
C ARG A 56 -8.88 3.42 -13.22
N MET A 57 -8.54 2.98 -12.02
CA MET A 57 -7.69 1.81 -11.83
C MET A 57 -8.39 0.53 -12.23
N ASP A 58 -7.63 -0.30 -12.95
CA ASP A 58 -7.97 -1.67 -13.27
C ASP A 58 -6.96 -2.62 -12.62
N LEU A 59 -7.31 -3.90 -12.52
CA LEU A 59 -6.47 -4.88 -11.83
C LEU A 59 -5.12 -5.11 -12.55
N LYS A 60 -5.07 -4.94 -13.87
CA LYS A 60 -3.86 -5.15 -14.68
C LYS A 60 -2.83 -4.05 -14.39
N ARG A 61 -3.27 -2.80 -14.33
CA ARG A 61 -2.46 -1.63 -13.98
C ARG A 61 -2.02 -1.72 -12.53
N LEU A 62 -2.90 -2.12 -11.62
CA LEU A 62 -2.54 -2.35 -10.22
C LEU A 62 -1.46 -3.41 -10.08
N LYS A 63 -1.62 -4.58 -10.71
CA LYS A 63 -0.60 -5.65 -10.76
C LYS A 63 0.73 -5.15 -11.34
N ARG A 64 0.69 -4.31 -12.38
CA ARG A 64 1.90 -3.69 -12.96
C ARG A 64 2.62 -2.78 -11.96
N GLN A 65 1.89 -2.01 -11.16
CA GLN A 65 2.51 -1.17 -10.13
C GLN A 65 3.12 -2.02 -9.01
N LEU A 66 2.42 -3.08 -8.59
CA LEU A 66 2.90 -4.01 -7.57
C LEU A 66 4.17 -4.75 -8.01
N ALA A 67 4.29 -5.11 -9.30
CA ALA A 67 5.49 -5.74 -9.85
C ALA A 67 6.74 -4.85 -9.77
N ARG A 68 6.58 -3.53 -9.64
CA ARG A 68 7.68 -2.57 -9.54
C ARG A 68 8.14 -2.33 -8.10
N VAL A 69 7.47 -2.93 -7.11
CA VAL A 69 7.79 -2.72 -5.69
C VAL A 69 9.26 -3.00 -5.36
N PRO A 70 9.88 -4.12 -5.79
CA PRO A 70 11.29 -4.39 -5.48
C PRO A 70 12.23 -3.31 -6.04
N GLN A 71 11.96 -2.86 -7.27
CA GLN A 71 12.76 -1.82 -7.94
C GLN A 71 12.64 -0.47 -7.22
N LEU A 72 11.44 -0.12 -6.77
CA LEU A 72 11.19 1.10 -6.01
C LEU A 72 11.87 1.04 -4.64
N ILE A 73 11.83 -0.10 -3.93
CA ILE A 73 12.55 -0.25 -2.66
C ILE A 73 14.03 0.02 -2.85
N SER A 74 14.66 -0.55 -3.87
CA SER A 74 16.09 -0.33 -4.14
C SER A 74 16.43 1.12 -4.48
N ALA A 75 15.52 1.87 -5.09
CA ALA A 75 15.76 3.22 -5.58
C ALA A 75 15.58 4.34 -4.53
N TYR A 76 14.93 4.10 -3.40
CA TYR A 76 14.61 5.13 -2.40
C TYR A 76 15.02 4.69 -0.99
N GLU A 77 15.94 5.43 -0.37
CA GLU A 77 16.45 5.13 0.98
C GLU A 77 15.33 5.02 2.03
N GLY A 78 14.33 5.91 1.97
CA GLY A 78 13.17 5.86 2.86
C GLY A 78 12.32 4.59 2.72
N MET A 79 12.38 3.90 1.58
CA MET A 79 11.77 2.58 1.41
C MET A 79 12.70 1.46 1.86
N GLN A 80 14.01 1.59 1.68
CA GLN A 80 14.98 0.60 2.14
C GLN A 80 14.89 0.38 3.65
N LYS A 81 14.79 1.48 4.42
CA LYS A 81 14.60 1.46 5.90
C LYS A 81 13.39 0.66 6.35
N HIS A 82 12.38 0.53 5.50
CA HIS A 82 11.15 -0.22 5.82
C HIS A 82 10.91 -1.38 4.85
N SER A 83 11.95 -1.83 4.15
CA SER A 83 11.85 -2.80 3.05
C SER A 83 11.25 -4.12 3.49
N TYR A 84 11.59 -4.61 4.68
CA TYR A 84 11.00 -5.82 5.25
C TYR A 84 9.48 -5.71 5.39
N LEU A 85 8.98 -4.62 5.96
CA LEU A 85 7.54 -4.38 6.15
C LEU A 85 6.82 -4.17 4.81
N ILE A 86 7.42 -3.38 3.90
CA ILE A 86 6.88 -3.14 2.56
C ILE A 86 6.76 -4.47 1.79
N ASN A 87 7.79 -5.32 1.83
CA ASN A 87 7.77 -6.63 1.16
C ASN A 87 6.72 -7.57 1.78
N ARG A 88 6.56 -7.59 3.11
CA ARG A 88 5.51 -8.38 3.76
C ARG A 88 4.11 -7.93 3.33
N LEU A 89 3.86 -6.62 3.29
CA LEU A 89 2.57 -6.09 2.82
C LEU A 89 2.37 -6.37 1.32
N ALA A 90 3.41 -6.23 0.50
CA ALA A 90 3.35 -6.53 -0.93
C ALA A 90 3.02 -8.01 -1.21
N ALA A 91 3.60 -8.94 -0.46
CA ALA A 91 3.31 -10.36 -0.58
C ALA A 91 1.84 -10.67 -0.24
N GLU A 92 1.32 -10.08 0.84
CA GLU A 92 -0.08 -10.23 1.24
C GLU A 92 -1.04 -9.66 0.19
N VAL A 93 -0.76 -8.44 -0.28
CA VAL A 93 -1.51 -7.78 -1.34
C VAL A 93 -1.51 -8.64 -2.60
N GLY A 94 -0.35 -9.18 -2.98
CA GLY A 94 -0.24 -10.11 -4.10
C GLY A 94 -1.16 -11.31 -3.93
N ARG A 95 -1.13 -11.96 -2.76
CA ARG A 95 -2.00 -13.12 -2.44
C ARG A 95 -3.48 -12.80 -2.61
N LEU A 96 -3.94 -11.66 -2.09
CA LEU A 96 -5.36 -11.24 -2.13
C LEU A 96 -5.84 -10.82 -3.53
N ILE A 97 -4.94 -10.29 -4.36
CA ILE A 97 -5.27 -9.75 -5.70
C ILE A 97 -5.13 -10.82 -6.80
N LEU A 98 -4.42 -11.92 -6.52
CA LEU A 98 -4.21 -13.02 -7.46
C LEU A 98 -5.51 -13.75 -7.86
N SER A 99 -6.56 -13.68 -7.05
CA SER A 99 -7.83 -14.39 -7.28
C SER A 99 -8.77 -13.71 -8.28
N GLY A 100 -8.49 -12.47 -8.71
CA GLY A 100 -9.40 -11.69 -9.57
C GLY A 100 -8.84 -11.35 -10.96
N ASN A 101 -9.76 -11.02 -11.87
CA ASN A 101 -9.53 -10.33 -13.15
C ASN A 101 -10.62 -9.25 -13.35
N GLY A 102 -10.37 -8.29 -14.25
CA GLY A 102 -11.34 -7.25 -14.64
C GLY A 102 -11.09 -5.85 -14.05
N ASP A 103 -12.04 -4.94 -14.30
CA ASP A 103 -12.06 -3.58 -13.76
C ASP A 103 -12.27 -3.60 -12.24
N LEU A 104 -11.67 -2.67 -11.51
CA LEU A 104 -11.95 -2.46 -10.09
C LEU A 104 -13.35 -1.89 -9.85
N GLY A 105 -13.94 -1.23 -10.86
CA GLY A 105 -15.24 -0.56 -10.74
C GLY A 105 -15.19 0.62 -9.77
N ILE A 106 -16.35 1.14 -9.40
CA ILE A 106 -16.45 2.30 -8.50
C ILE A 106 -15.93 1.93 -7.11
N ASP A 107 -16.40 0.82 -6.54
CA ASP A 107 -16.07 0.40 -5.16
C ASP A 107 -14.58 0.11 -4.99
N GLY A 108 -13.96 -0.57 -5.96
CA GLY A 108 -12.54 -0.85 -5.92
C GLY A 108 -11.67 0.39 -6.10
N ASN A 109 -12.08 1.31 -6.97
CA ASN A 109 -11.40 2.59 -7.11
C ASN A 109 -11.52 3.45 -5.85
N PHE A 110 -12.68 3.42 -5.20
CA PHE A 110 -12.89 4.09 -3.92
C PHE A 110 -12.02 3.48 -2.82
N ALA A 111 -12.08 2.16 -2.62
CA ALA A 111 -11.27 1.42 -1.66
C ALA A 111 -9.76 1.69 -1.85
N PHE A 112 -9.29 1.63 -3.08
CA PHE A 112 -7.90 1.95 -3.42
C PHE A 112 -7.53 3.38 -3.03
N THR A 113 -8.36 4.35 -3.40
CA THR A 113 -8.12 5.78 -3.14
C THR A 113 -8.11 6.10 -1.65
N VAL A 114 -9.05 5.53 -0.89
CA VAL A 114 -9.10 5.68 0.58
C VAL A 114 -7.86 5.07 1.23
N GLY A 115 -7.46 3.86 0.82
CA GLY A 115 -6.24 3.22 1.28
C GLY A 115 -5.00 4.05 0.98
N PHE A 116 -4.90 4.59 -0.24
CA PHE A 116 -3.79 5.44 -0.66
C PHE A 116 -3.72 6.75 0.13
N GLY A 117 -4.84 7.45 0.26
CA GLY A 117 -4.92 8.74 0.96
C GLY A 117 -4.59 8.65 2.44
N ASN A 118 -4.88 7.50 3.06
CA ASN A 118 -4.66 7.25 4.49
C ASN A 118 -3.50 6.28 4.76
N ALA A 119 -2.63 6.09 3.78
CA ALA A 119 -1.64 5.03 3.77
C ALA A 119 -0.73 5.00 4.99
N ALA A 120 -0.23 6.15 5.45
CA ALA A 120 0.66 6.20 6.61
C ALA A 120 -0.03 5.69 7.88
N SER A 121 -1.26 6.13 8.14
CA SER A 121 -2.04 5.71 9.31
C SER A 121 -2.34 4.22 9.27
N TYR A 122 -2.80 3.70 8.13
CA TYR A 122 -3.10 2.27 8.01
C TYR A 122 -1.86 1.40 7.99
N PHE A 123 -0.75 1.82 7.38
CA PHE A 123 0.50 1.08 7.40
C PHE A 123 0.98 0.85 8.84
N TRP A 124 0.98 1.89 9.67
CA TRP A 124 1.35 1.74 11.07
C TRP A 124 0.27 1.06 11.93
N LYS A 125 -1.01 1.12 11.54
CA LYS A 125 -2.06 0.28 12.15
C LYS A 125 -1.81 -1.21 11.90
N ILE A 126 -1.35 -1.56 10.70
CA ILE A 126 -1.05 -2.94 10.27
C ILE A 126 0.18 -3.51 10.99
N PHE A 127 1.23 -2.72 11.19
CA PHE A 127 2.49 -3.21 11.77
C PHE A 127 2.70 -2.84 13.24
N GLY A 128 1.91 -1.91 13.79
CA GLY A 128 2.06 -1.44 15.17
C GLY A 128 3.27 -0.53 15.39
N LYS A 129 3.50 -0.11 16.64
CA LYS A 129 4.68 0.66 17.07
C LYS A 129 5.95 -0.18 17.12
N GLU A 130 5.85 -1.49 17.37
CA GLU A 130 6.99 -2.42 17.38
C GLU A 130 7.70 -2.43 16.02
N GLY A 131 6.97 -2.46 14.90
CA GLY A 131 7.57 -2.34 13.57
C GLY A 131 8.19 -0.97 13.27
N LYS A 132 7.92 0.04 14.09
CA LYS A 132 8.55 1.37 14.00
C LYS A 132 9.84 1.41 14.83
N GLU A 133 9.84 0.79 16.00
CA GLU A 133 10.97 0.73 16.94
C GLU A 133 12.04 -0.31 16.55
N GLU A 134 11.66 -1.44 15.94
CA GLU A 134 12.61 -2.42 15.39
C GLU A 134 13.50 -1.80 14.29
N LEU A 135 12.95 -0.88 13.49
CA LEU A 135 13.67 -0.27 12.36
C LEU A 135 14.47 0.97 12.76
N ASP A 136 14.10 1.65 13.84
CA ASP A 136 14.90 2.74 14.42
C ASP A 136 16.13 2.18 15.17
N ASN A 137 16.09 0.92 15.65
CA ASN A 137 17.20 0.26 16.35
C ASN A 137 18.19 -0.49 15.42
N GLU A 138 17.75 -0.99 14.25
CA GLU A 138 18.64 -1.69 13.28
C GLU A 138 19.54 -0.73 12.45
N GLY A 139 19.32 0.59 12.52
CA GLY A 139 20.15 1.61 11.85
C GLY A 139 21.35 2.11 12.66
N GLY A 140 21.62 1.52 13.82
CA GLY A 140 22.69 1.92 14.72
C GLY A 140 23.61 0.76 15.08
N ASN A 141 24.47 0.35 14.14
CA ASN A 141 25.74 -0.33 14.43
C ASN A 141 26.76 -0.07 13.32
#